data_AF-A0AB74ETG5-F1
#
_entry.id   AF-A0AB74ETG5-F1
#
_cell.length_a   1.000
_cell.length_b   1.000
_cell.length_c   1.000
_cell.angle_alpha   90.00
_cell.angle_beta   90.00
_cell.angle_gamma   90.00
#
_symmetry.space_group_name_H-M   'P 1'
#
loop_
_entity.id
_entity.type
_entity.pdbx_description
1 polymer ?
#
loop_
_entity_poly.entity_id
_entity_poly.type
_entity_poly.pdbx_seq_one_letter_code
_entity_poly.pdbx_strand_id
1 'polypeptide(L)' 'MKEKMKKIIVRFGPLLTILALQMGIFTSNASACFWQYQPKEPEGMKKFKKDN' A
#
# COMPACT_ATOMS: atom_id res chain seq x y z
N MET A 1 -7.75 29.93 -15.07
CA MET A 1 -7.92 28.83 -14.08
C MET A 1 -6.86 27.73 -14.22
N LYS A 2 -6.61 27.21 -15.44
CA LYS A 2 -5.64 26.11 -15.67
C LYS A 2 -4.22 26.37 -15.13
N GLU A 3 -3.65 27.54 -15.39
CA GLU A 3 -2.30 27.88 -14.90
C GLU A 3 -2.21 28.01 -13.36
N LYS A 4 -3.28 28.48 -12.71
CA LYS A 4 -3.33 28.59 -11.24
C LYS A 4 -3.34 27.19 -10.60
N MET A 5 -4.13 26.25 -11.14
CA MET A 5 -4.14 24.86 -10.70
C MET A 5 -2.80 24.17 -10.95
N LYS A 6 -2.19 24.36 -12.13
CA LYS A 6 -0.86 23.82 -12.45
C LYS A 6 0.19 24.26 -11.43
N LYS A 7 0.18 25.54 -11.05
CA LYS A 7 1.11 26.11 -10.05
C LYS A 7 0.93 25.49 -8.66
N ILE A 8 -0.32 25.18 -8.27
CA ILE A 8 -0.63 24.51 -6.99
C ILE A 8 -0.15 23.06 -7.03
N ILE A 9 -0.43 22.32 -8.11
CA ILE A 9 -0.01 20.92 -8.26
C ILE A 9 1.51 20.80 -8.26
N VAL A 10 2.23 21.68 -8.98
CA VAL A 10 3.70 21.66 -8.99
C VAL A 10 4.27 21.99 -7.61
N ARG A 11 3.63 22.88 -6.84
CA ARG A 11 4.10 23.30 -5.52
C ARG A 11 3.81 22.29 -4.41
N PHE A 12 2.64 21.65 -4.43
CA PHE A 12 2.17 20.78 -3.35
C PHE A 12 2.10 19.30 -3.74
N GLY A 13 2.10 18.98 -5.03
CA GLY A 13 2.10 17.60 -5.53
C GLY A 13 3.21 16.74 -4.94
N PRO A 14 4.48 17.20 -4.92
CA PRO A 14 5.56 16.44 -4.29
C PRO A 14 5.30 16.10 -2.81
N LEU A 15 4.82 17.08 -2.03
CA LEU A 15 4.43 16.87 -0.62
C LEU A 15 3.31 15.83 -0.49
N LEU A 16 2.28 15.90 -1.32
CA LEU A 16 1.19 14.93 -1.33
C LEU A 16 1.67 13.52 -1.71
N THR A 17 2.60 13.39 -2.66
CA THR A 17 3.15 12.09 -3.04
C THR A 17 3.97 11.45 -1.92
N ILE A 18 4.76 12.24 -1.19
CA ILE A 18 5.53 11.77 -0.03
C ILE A 18 4.59 11.30 1.08
N LEU A 19 3.56 12.09 1.38
CA LEU A 19 2.55 11.73 2.37
C LEU A 19 1.80 10.44 1.98
N ALA A 20 1.39 10.31 0.72
CA ALA A 20 0.73 9.11 0.23
C ALA A 20 1.62 7.86 0.33
N LEU A 21 2.90 7.99 -0.04
CA LEU A 21 3.88 6.90 0.07
C LEU A 21 4.08 6.48 1.54
N GLN A 22 4.25 7.46 2.43
CA GLN A 22 4.42 7.21 3.86
C GLN A 22 3.19 6.50 4.44
N MET A 23 1.98 6.99 4.15
CA MET A 23 0.74 6.34 4.56
C MET A 23 0.64 4.90 4.03
N GLY A 24 1.01 4.65 2.77
CA GLY A 24 1.04 3.31 2.19
C GLY A 24 1.97 2.35 2.93
N ILE A 25 3.17 2.82 3.30
CA ILE A 25 4.14 2.03 4.09
C ILE A 25 3.58 1.73 5.50
N PHE A 26 3.06 2.76 6.18
CA PHE A 26 2.51 2.59 7.53
C PHE A 26 1.31 1.63 7.55
N THR A 27 0.37 1.78 6.62
CA THR A 27 -0.81 0.90 6.54
C THR A 27 -0.42 -0.54 6.18
N SER A 28 0.56 -0.73 5.29
CA SER A 28 1.04 -2.08 4.92
C SER A 28 1.75 -2.78 6.08
N ASN A 29 2.57 -2.04 6.84
CA ASN A 29 3.24 -2.60 8.02
C ASN A 29 2.23 -2.87 9.15
N ALA A 30 1.27 -1.98 9.36
CA ALA A 30 0.23 -2.18 10.37
C ALA A 30 -0.70 -3.35 10.02
N SER A 31 -1.04 -3.57 8.74
CA SER A 31 -1.86 -4.71 8.32
C SER A 31 -1.11 -6.04 8.40
N ALA A 32 0.22 -6.02 8.26
CA ALA A 32 1.08 -7.19 8.40
C ALA A 32 1.27 -7.67 9.85
N CYS A 33 0.79 -6.93 10.86
CA CYS A 33 0.94 -7.31 12.28
C CYS A 33 0.25 -8.63 12.64
N PHE A 34 -0.69 -9.08 11.80
CA PHE A 34 -1.42 -10.33 11.99
C PHE A 34 -0.69 -11.56 11.43
N TRP A 35 0.54 -11.43 10.92
CA TRP A 35 1.29 -12.59 10.38
C TRP A 35 1.41 -13.74 11.38
N GLN A 36 1.60 -13.44 12.67
CA GLN A 36 1.71 -14.46 13.73
C GLN A 36 0.36 -15.06 14.16
N TYR A 37 -0.75 -14.39 13.86
CA TYR A 37 -2.11 -14.83 14.19
C TYR A 37 -2.87 -15.36 12.97
N GLN A 38 -2.19 -15.56 11.84
CA GLN A 38 -2.84 -16.17 10.68
C GLN A 38 -3.21 -17.62 11.02
N PRO A 39 -4.47 -18.03 10.80
CA PRO A 39 -4.86 -19.42 10.92
C PRO A 39 -4.04 -20.26 9.93
N LYS A 40 -3.85 -21.54 10.27
CA LYS A 40 -3.18 -22.49 9.36
C LYS A 40 -3.84 -22.43 7.98
N GLU A 41 -3.03 -22.39 6.95
CA GLU A 41 -3.50 -22.36 5.57
C GLU A 41 -4.45 -23.56 5.30
N PRO A 42 -5.65 -23.32 4.74
CA PRO A 42 -6.59 -24.40 4.42
C PRO A 42 -5.99 -25.39 3.45
N GLU A 43 -6.23 -26.69 3.64
CA GLU A 43 -5.69 -27.74 2.76
C GLU A 43 -6.06 -27.55 1.29
N GLY A 44 -7.25 -27.01 1.02
CA GLY A 44 -7.73 -26.70 -0.32
C GLY A 44 -6.98 -25.57 -1.05
N MET A 45 -6.11 -24.82 -0.35
CA MET A 45 -5.25 -23.79 -0.97
C MET A 45 -3.99 -24.38 -1.61
N LYS A 46 -3.60 -25.60 -1.24
CA LYS A 46 -2.42 -26.28 -1.80
C LYS A 46 -2.46 -26.37 -3.34
N LYS A 47 -3.64 -26.55 -3.93
CA LYS A 47 -3.84 -26.65 -5.39
C LYS A 47 -3.50 -25.37 -6.17
N PHE A 48 -3.40 -24.23 -5.50
CA PHE A 48 -3.04 -22.95 -6.10
C PHE A 48 -1.57 -22.58 -5.89
N LYS A 49 -0.84 -23.36 -5.08
CA LYS A 49 0.59 -23.21 -4.95
C LYS A 49 1.26 -23.95 -6.10
N LYS A 50 2.19 -23.26 -6.75
CA LYS A 50 3.06 -23.89 -7.74
C LYS A 50 4.07 -24.72 -6.94
N ASP A 51 4.01 -26.03 -7.10
CA ASP A 51 5.05 -26.91 -6.59
C ASP A 51 6.38 -26.51 -7.26
N ASN A 52 7.37 -26.15 -6.44
CA ASN A 52 8.74 -25.92 -6.88
C ASN A 52 9.51 -27.23 -6.86
#